data_AF-X1LAY6-F1
#
_entry.id   AF-X1LAY6-F1
#
_cell.length_a   1.000
_cell.length_b   1.000
_cell.length_c   1.000
_cell.angle_alpha   90.00
_cell.angle_beta   90.00
_cell.angle_gamma   90.00
#
_symmetry.space_group_name_H-M   'P 1'
#
loop_
_entity.id
_entity.type
_entity.pdbx_description
1 polymer ?
#
loop_
_entity_poly.entity_id
_entity_poly.type
_entity_poly.pdbx_seq_one_letter_code
_entity_poly.pdbx_strand_id
1 'polypeptide(L)'
;MFVCFILGMFIDWIGIIFVMVPILAPIVPRLGFDPLWFAMMIIVNLQMSFLTPPFAYAIFFLKGAAAPELGIKTSDVIRGIIPFVILMAIGLLLMIAFPQIILWLPSTM
;
A
#
# COMPACT_ATOMS: atom_id res chain seq x y z
N MET A 1 6.98 -13.03 -24.74
CA MET A 1 8.19 -12.17 -24.76
C MET A 1 7.86 -10.68 -24.64
N PHE A 2 7.17 -9.98 -25.56
CA PHE A 2 6.56 -8.65 -25.29
C PHE A 2 5.49 -8.69 -24.16
N VAL A 3 4.79 -9.83 -24.10
CA VAL A 3 3.76 -10.13 -23.09
C VAL A 3 4.30 -10.17 -21.65
N CYS A 4 5.55 -10.61 -21.41
CA CYS A 4 6.15 -10.60 -20.07
C CYS A 4 6.69 -9.22 -19.65
N PHE A 5 6.95 -8.34 -20.61
CA PHE A 5 7.39 -6.97 -20.37
C PHE A 5 6.24 -6.06 -19.90
N ILE A 6 5.02 -6.35 -20.37
CA ILE A 6 3.77 -5.74 -19.89
C ILE A 6 3.28 -6.34 -18.57
N LEU A 7 3.49 -7.63 -18.32
CA LEU A 7 3.20 -8.25 -17.00
C LEU A 7 4.02 -7.60 -15.86
N GLY A 8 5.18 -7.05 -16.18
CA GLY A 8 6.10 -6.34 -15.27
C GLY A 8 5.72 -4.90 -14.89
N MET A 9 4.64 -4.32 -15.44
CA MET A 9 4.05 -3.05 -14.97
C MET A 9 2.90 -3.25 -13.96
N PHE A 10 2.50 -4.51 -13.72
CA PHE A 10 1.16 -4.89 -13.28
C PHE A 10 1.15 -6.16 -12.40
N ILE A 11 2.09 -6.35 -11.46
CA ILE A 11 1.77 -7.27 -10.35
C ILE A 11 0.76 -6.54 -9.47
N ASP A 12 -0.51 -6.76 -9.77
CA ASP A 12 -1.65 -6.30 -8.99
C ASP A 12 -1.43 -6.63 -7.50
N TRP A 13 -1.97 -5.80 -6.61
CA TRP A 13 -1.80 -6.00 -5.16
C TRP A 13 -2.26 -7.39 -4.72
N ILE A 14 -3.26 -7.97 -5.39
CA ILE A 14 -3.72 -9.35 -5.20
C ILE A 14 -2.62 -10.36 -5.54
N GLY A 15 -1.91 -10.15 -6.66
CA GLY A 15 -0.77 -10.99 -7.05
C GLY A 15 0.38 -10.90 -6.06
N ILE A 16 0.65 -9.70 -5.52
CA ILE A 16 1.65 -9.52 -4.45
C ILE A 16 1.24 -10.31 -3.22
N ILE A 17 -0.02 -10.21 -2.77
CA ILE A 17 -0.52 -10.95 -1.60
C ILE A 17 -0.41 -12.47 -1.81
N PHE A 18 -0.86 -12.98 -2.96
CA PHE A 18 -0.82 -14.42 -3.25
C PHE A 18 0.59 -14.99 -3.32
N VAL A 19 1.59 -14.20 -3.69
CA VAL A 19 2.98 -14.62 -3.68
C VAL A 19 3.59 -14.44 -2.28
N MET A 20 3.44 -13.26 -1.69
CA MET A 20 4.13 -12.88 -0.46
C MET A 20 3.55 -13.56 0.78
N VAL A 21 2.24 -13.69 0.91
CA VAL A 21 1.61 -14.24 2.12
C VAL A 21 1.98 -15.71 2.34
N PRO A 22 1.86 -16.63 1.35
CA PRO A 22 2.26 -18.02 1.55
C PRO A 22 3.74 -18.20 1.86
N ILE A 23 4.59 -17.31 1.35
CA ILE A 23 6.04 -17.31 1.61
C ILE A 23 6.32 -16.82 3.04
N LEU A 24 5.70 -15.72 3.46
CA LEU A 24 6.02 -15.04 4.71
C LEU A 24 5.26 -15.60 5.92
N ALA A 25 4.02 -16.06 5.74
CA ALA A 25 3.20 -16.62 6.81
C ALA A 25 3.89 -17.72 7.64
N PRO A 26 4.65 -18.69 7.06
CA PRO A 26 5.39 -19.65 7.86
C PRO A 26 6.70 -19.12 8.44
N ILE A 27 7.26 -18.02 7.90
CA ILE A 27 8.54 -17.44 8.32
C ILE A 27 8.35 -16.50 9.51
N VAL A 28 7.32 -15.66 9.46
CA VAL A 28 7.06 -14.60 10.46
C VAL A 28 6.99 -15.14 11.90
N PRO A 29 6.21 -16.20 12.21
CA PRO A 29 6.20 -16.78 13.55
C PRO A 29 7.56 -17.34 13.98
N ARG A 30 8.34 -17.90 13.03
CA ARG A 30 9.66 -18.47 13.33
C ARG A 30 10.69 -17.41 13.70
N LEU A 31 10.49 -16.19 13.21
CA LEU A 31 11.30 -15.03 13.57
C LEU A 31 10.82 -14.36 14.86
N GLY A 32 9.77 -14.88 15.51
CA GLY A 32 9.21 -14.31 16.75
C GLY A 32 8.30 -13.11 16.53
N PHE A 33 7.91 -12.82 15.29
CA PHE A 33 6.97 -11.75 14.99
C PHE A 33 5.52 -12.23 15.05
N ASP A 34 4.64 -11.33 15.48
CA ASP A 34 3.21 -11.56 15.46
C ASP A 34 2.68 -11.55 14.00
N PRO A 35 1.97 -12.60 13.55
CA PRO A 35 1.44 -12.69 12.19
C PRO A 35 0.45 -11.58 11.83
N LEU A 36 -0.36 -11.13 12.79
CA LEU A 36 -1.32 -10.05 12.58
C LEU A 36 -0.60 -8.72 12.37
N TRP A 37 0.39 -8.43 13.21
CA TRP A 37 1.24 -7.24 13.01
C TRP A 37 1.86 -7.23 11.62
N PHE A 38 2.44 -8.36 11.20
CA PHE A 38 3.08 -8.47 9.89
C PHE A 38 2.09 -8.34 8.72
N ALA A 39 0.91 -8.96 8.84
CA ALA A 39 -0.15 -8.82 7.85
C ALA A 39 -0.58 -7.35 7.69
N MET A 40 -0.72 -6.62 8.80
CA MET A 40 -1.07 -5.20 8.79
C MET A 40 0.01 -4.35 8.14
N MET A 41 1.28 -4.63 8.40
CA MET A 41 2.40 -3.97 7.74
C MET A 41 2.35 -4.12 6.21
N ILE A 42 2.03 -5.32 5.72
CA ILE A 42 1.83 -5.56 4.28
C ILE A 42 0.66 -4.75 3.74
N ILE A 43 -0.49 -4.79 4.41
CA ILE A 43 -1.72 -4.11 3.95
C ILE A 43 -1.54 -2.60 3.88
N VAL A 44 -0.95 -1.98 4.91
CA VAL A 44 -0.73 -0.53 4.96
C VAL A 44 0.28 -0.09 3.88
N ASN A 45 1.33 -0.89 3.65
CA ASN A 45 2.30 -0.63 2.59
C ASN A 45 1.65 -0.74 1.19
N LEU A 46 0.83 -1.76 0.97
CA LEU A 46 0.06 -1.90 -0.26
C LEU A 46 -0.90 -0.72 -0.46
N GLN A 47 -1.58 -0.21 0.57
CA GLN A 47 -2.42 0.99 0.43
C GLN A 47 -1.63 2.22 -0.04
N MET A 48 -0.39 2.38 0.42
CA MET A 48 0.48 3.47 -0.04
C MET A 48 0.86 3.33 -1.52
N SER A 49 0.99 2.11 -2.03
CA SER A 49 1.33 1.86 -3.44
C SER A 49 0.21 2.28 -4.40
N PHE A 50 -1.06 2.25 -3.97
CA PHE A 50 -2.21 2.71 -4.75
C PHE A 50 -2.23 4.22 -5.00
N LEU A 51 -1.47 4.97 -4.20
CA LEU A 51 -1.43 6.43 -4.21
C LEU A 51 -0.16 6.94 -4.90
N THR A 52 0.80 6.06 -5.21
CA THR A 52 2.10 6.44 -5.75
C THR A 52 2.28 5.87 -7.16
N PRO A 53 2.71 6.66 -8.16
CA PRO A 53 3.03 6.13 -9.49
C PRO A 53 4.08 5.02 -9.40
N PRO A 54 3.96 3.89 -10.15
CA PRO A 54 3.12 3.65 -11.33
C PRO A 54 1.71 3.10 -11.05
N PHE A 55 1.45 2.58 -9.85
CA PHE A 55 0.15 1.98 -9.42
C PHE A 55 -0.82 3.01 -8.83
N ALA A 56 -0.77 4.24 -9.34
CA ALA A 56 -1.52 5.37 -8.85
C ALA A 56 -2.99 5.35 -9.29
N TYR A 57 -3.70 4.23 -9.06
CA TYR A 57 -5.09 4.06 -9.45
C TYR A 57 -5.97 5.21 -8.95
N ALA A 58 -5.74 5.67 -7.72
CA ALA A 58 -6.47 6.79 -7.15
C ALA A 58 -6.23 8.11 -7.91
N ILE A 59 -4.99 8.36 -8.37
CA ILE A 59 -4.63 9.56 -9.14
C ILE A 59 -5.33 9.54 -10.50
N PHE A 60 -5.28 8.41 -11.20
CA PHE A 60 -5.90 8.25 -12.51
C PHE A 60 -7.44 8.25 -12.43
N PHE A 61 -8.00 7.66 -11.37
CA PHE A 61 -9.43 7.68 -11.12
C PHE A 61 -9.93 9.10 -10.86
N LEU A 62 -9.26 9.86 -9.98
CA LEU A 62 -9.60 11.25 -9.72
C LEU A 62 -9.48 12.11 -11.00
N LYS A 63 -8.44 11.88 -11.80
CA LYS A 63 -8.27 12.57 -13.08
C LYS A 63 -9.37 12.24 -14.08
N GLY A 64 -9.87 10.99 -14.08
CA GLY A 64 -10.99 10.56 -14.92
C GLY A 64 -12.35 11.11 -14.46
N ALA A 65 -12.54 11.28 -13.15
CA ALA A 65 -13.78 11.83 -12.57
C ALA A 65 -13.82 13.37 -12.55
N ALA A 66 -12.66 14.03 -12.61
CA ALA A 66 -12.58 15.49 -12.59
C ALA A 66 -13.17 16.11 -13.86
N ALA A 67 -14.05 17.10 -13.70
CA ALA A 67 -14.63 17.85 -14.81
C ALA A 67 -13.53 18.50 -15.67
N PRO A 68 -13.57 18.38 -17.02
CA PRO A 68 -12.57 18.95 -17.91
C PRO A 68 -12.36 20.46 -17.73
N GLU A 69 -13.43 21.15 -17.34
CA GLU A 69 -13.49 22.60 -17.10
C GLU A 69 -12.53 23.08 -15.99
N LEU A 70 -12.18 22.20 -15.05
CA LEU A 70 -11.28 22.52 -13.94
C LEU A 70 -9.81 22.58 -14.36
N GLY A 71 -9.46 22.10 -15.57
CA GLY A 71 -8.10 22.17 -16.10
C GLY A 71 -7.03 21.42 -15.29
N ILE A 72 -7.44 20.55 -14.36
CA ILE A 72 -6.55 19.85 -13.41
C ILE A 72 -5.55 18.99 -14.17
N LYS A 73 -4.24 19.21 -14.00
CA LYS A 73 -3.20 18.36 -14.59
C LYS A 73 -2.91 17.19 -13.66
N THR A 74 -2.43 16.08 -14.21
CA THR A 74 -1.99 14.93 -13.41
C THR A 74 -0.92 15.32 -12.39
N SER A 75 -0.08 16.31 -12.72
CA SER A 75 0.92 16.89 -11.81
C SER A 75 0.31 17.52 -10.55
N ASP A 76 -0.89 18.10 -10.65
CA ASP A 76 -1.54 18.78 -9.55
C ASP A 76 -2.07 17.76 -8.54
N VAL A 77 -2.64 16.67 -9.06
CA VAL A 77 -3.10 15.54 -8.25
C VAL A 77 -1.92 14.85 -7.56
N ILE A 78 -0.82 14.62 -8.29
CA ILE A 78 0.40 14.03 -7.70
C ILE A 78 0.92 14.91 -6.56
N ARG A 79 1.01 16.23 -6.77
CA ARG A 79 1.44 17.16 -5.70
C ARG A 79 0.51 17.15 -4.50
N GLY A 80 -0.80 17.03 -4.72
CA GLY A 80 -1.79 16.93 -3.65
C GLY A 80 -1.67 15.65 -2.82
N ILE A 81 -1.20 14.54 -3.43
CA ILE A 81 -1.12 13.24 -2.74
C ILE A 81 0.15 13.09 -1.90
N ILE A 82 1.23 13.82 -2.23
CA ILE A 82 2.51 13.77 -1.49
C ILE A 82 2.33 13.96 0.02
N PRO A 83 1.66 15.01 0.54
CA PRO A 83 1.49 15.17 1.99
C PRO A 83 0.72 14.00 2.61
N PHE A 84 -0.23 13.40 1.89
CA PHE A 84 -0.96 12.24 2.38
C PHE A 84 -0.08 10.99 2.46
N VAL A 85 0.75 10.74 1.44
CA VAL A 85 1.73 9.63 1.45
C VAL A 85 2.74 9.80 2.59
N ILE A 86 3.17 11.03 2.88
CA ILE A 86 4.05 11.33 4.03
C ILE A 86 3.36 10.95 5.35
N LEU A 87 2.09 11.32 5.53
CA LEU A 87 1.34 10.94 6.73
C LEU A 87 1.18 9.41 6.86
N MET A 88 0.93 8.71 5.77
CA MET A 88 0.89 7.24 5.76
C MET A 88 2.24 6.64 6.13
N ALA A 89 3.36 7.20 5.65
CA ALA A 89 4.70 6.75 5.99
C ALA A 89 5.02 6.96 7.47
N ILE A 90 4.60 8.09 8.04
CA ILE A 90 4.70 8.34 9.47
C ILE A 90 3.87 7.32 10.25
N GLY A 91 2.63 7.05 9.82
CA GLY A 91 1.79 6.01 10.42
C GLY A 91 2.45 4.63 10.39
N LEU A 92 3.04 4.27 9.26
CA LEU A 92 3.79 3.01 9.11
C LEU A 92 4.99 2.95 10.07
N LEU A 93 5.77 4.03 10.19
CA LEU A 93 6.88 4.09 11.14
C LEU A 93 6.42 3.96 12.58
N LEU A 94 5.27 4.55 12.93
CA LEU A 94 4.68 4.39 14.26
C LEU A 94 4.24 2.94 14.51
N MET A 95 3.65 2.26 13.53
CA MET A 95 3.30 0.84 13.65
C MET A 95 4.52 -0.07 13.80
N ILE A 96 5.66 0.31 13.22
CA ILE A 96 6.95 -0.38 13.40
C ILE A 96 7.49 -0.16 14.81
N ALA A 97 7.54 1.09 15.26
CA ALA A 97 8.09 1.45 16.57
C ALA A 97 7.20 0.98 17.73
N PHE A 98 5.88 0.95 17.52
CA PHE A 98 4.88 0.63 18.53
C PHE A 98 3.87 -0.41 18.00
N PRO A 99 4.24 -1.71 17.95
CA PRO A 99 3.37 -2.79 17.48
C PRO A 99 2.01 -2.87 18.19
N GLN A 100 1.95 -2.38 19.44
CA GLN A 100 0.73 -2.32 20.25
C GLN A 100 -0.38 -1.48 19.60
N ILE A 101 -0.06 -0.53 18.71
CA ILE A 101 -1.07 0.20 17.94
C ILE A 101 -1.99 -0.77 17.16
N ILE A 102 -1.42 -1.87 16.67
CA ILE A 102 -2.14 -2.91 15.94
C ILE A 102 -2.72 -3.96 16.91
N LEU A 103 -1.92 -4.39 17.89
CA LEU A 103 -2.22 -5.57 18.70
C LEU A 103 -3.10 -5.30 19.93
N TRP A 104 -3.18 -4.05 20.38
CA TRP A 104 -3.87 -3.70 21.62
C TRP A 104 -5.35 -4.11 21.59
N LEU A 105 -6.12 -3.64 20.60
CA LEU A 105 -7.54 -3.95 20.54
C LEU A 105 -7.80 -5.47 20.42
N PRO A 106 -7.18 -6.20 19.48
CA PRO A 106 -7.31 -7.67 19.38
C PRO A 106 -6.94 -8.41 20.67
N SER A 107 -5.96 -7.91 21.45
CA SER A 107 -5.58 -8.55 22.72
C SER A 107 -6.60 -8.37 23.85
N THR A 108 -7.57 -7.47 23.68
CA THR A 108 -8.60 -7.13 24.68
C THR A 108 -10.00 -7.63 24.31
N MET A 109 -10.17 -8.27 23.15
CA MET A 109 -11.42 -8.90 22.70
C MET A 109 -11.43 -10.39 23.03
#